data_AF-R7K9S4-F1
#
_entry.id   AF-R7K9S4-F1
#
_cell.length_a   1.000
_cell.length_b   1.000
_cell.length_c   1.000
_cell.angle_alpha   90.00
_cell.angle_beta   90.00
_cell.angle_gamma   90.00
#
_symmetry.space_group_name_H-M   'P 1'
#
loop_
_entity.id
_entity.type
_entity.pdbx_description
1 polymer ?
#
loop_
_entity_poly.entity_id
_entity_poly.type
_entity_poly.pdbx_seq_one_letter_code
_entity_poly.pdbx_strand_id
1 'polypeptide(L)'
;MNVNCLSVEAPFKVFETFGFQSGRNVDKFKDCSPLHSDNGLVFLPRYINAFISLKVEDYVDVNTHGMFICSVTESRVISDKETMTYNYYQSNVKPKPQTQGKTGYVCKICGYIYEGETLPDDFVCPLCKHGASDFEKIQ
;
A
#
# COMPACT_ATOMS: atom_id res chain seq x y z
N MET A 1 -17.18 4.02 3.64
CA MET A 1 -15.73 3.76 3.47
C MET A 1 -15.22 3.10 4.74
N ASN A 2 -14.21 2.22 4.68
CA ASN A 2 -13.58 1.66 5.87
C ASN A 2 -12.09 1.99 5.90
N VAL A 3 -11.57 2.28 7.09
CA VAL A 3 -10.14 2.47 7.36
C VAL A 3 -9.66 1.30 8.22
N ASN A 4 -8.55 0.69 7.82
CA ASN A 4 -7.91 -0.42 8.52
C ASN A 4 -6.60 0.05 9.12
N CYS A 5 -6.46 -0.02 10.44
CA CYS A 5 -5.23 0.35 11.13
C CYS A 5 -4.29 -0.85 11.15
N LEU A 6 -3.25 -0.82 10.30
CA LEU A 6 -2.28 -1.92 10.21
C LEU A 6 -1.44 -2.00 11.48
N SER A 7 -1.20 -3.20 11.97
CA SER A 7 -0.24 -3.44 13.06
C SER A 7 1.17 -3.61 12.52
N VAL A 8 2.19 -3.49 13.38
CA VAL A 8 3.61 -3.70 13.03
C VAL A 8 3.94 -5.11 12.51
N GLU A 9 3.02 -6.05 12.63
CA GLU A 9 3.15 -7.42 12.10
C GLU A 9 2.76 -7.55 10.62
N ALA A 10 2.19 -6.50 10.01
CA ALA A 10 1.79 -6.55 8.61
C ALA A 10 3.02 -6.80 7.71
N PRO A 11 3.10 -7.95 7.01
CA PRO A 11 4.23 -8.22 6.13
C PRO A 11 4.17 -7.32 4.89
N PHE A 12 5.30 -7.16 4.20
CA PHE A 12 5.36 -6.38 2.96
C PHE A 12 4.33 -6.85 1.91
N LYS A 13 3.97 -8.14 1.93
CA LYS A 13 2.95 -8.73 1.05
C LYS A 13 1.59 -8.04 1.11
N VAL A 14 1.21 -7.46 2.25
CA VAL A 14 -0.02 -6.67 2.38
C VAL A 14 0.05 -5.45 1.47
N PHE A 15 1.18 -4.75 1.46
CA PHE A 15 1.41 -3.57 0.61
C PHE A 15 1.52 -3.94 -0.87
N GLU A 16 2.14 -5.08 -1.20
CA GLU A 16 2.15 -5.57 -2.59
C GLU A 16 0.74 -5.85 -3.12
N THR A 17 -0.15 -6.37 -2.26
CA THR A 17 -1.52 -6.74 -2.65
C THR A 17 -2.43 -5.52 -2.69
N PHE A 18 -2.41 -4.68 -1.66
CA PHE A 18 -3.35 -3.58 -1.49
C PHE A 18 -2.83 -2.22 -1.95
N GLY A 19 -1.51 -2.00 -1.95
CA GLY A 19 -0.87 -0.72 -2.28
C GLY A 19 -0.30 -0.60 -3.69
N PHE A 20 0.13 -1.71 -4.33
CA PHE A 20 0.79 -1.67 -5.65
C PHE A 20 -0.06 -2.19 -6.82
N GLN A 21 -1.33 -2.48 -6.56
CA GLN A 21 -2.26 -3.01 -7.55
C GLN A 21 -3.58 -2.25 -7.50
N SER A 22 -4.30 -2.20 -8.62
CA SER A 22 -5.66 -1.62 -8.67
C SER A 22 -6.70 -2.71 -8.44
N GLY A 23 -7.63 -2.47 -7.51
CA GLY A 23 -8.77 -3.38 -7.27
C GLY A 23 -9.73 -3.47 -8.45
N ARG A 24 -9.61 -2.58 -9.44
CA ARG A 24 -10.36 -2.66 -10.71
C ARG A 24 -9.89 -3.85 -11.57
N ASN A 25 -8.61 -4.21 -11.46
CA ASN A 25 -7.96 -5.16 -12.37
C ASN A 25 -7.59 -6.47 -11.67
N VAL A 26 -7.50 -6.46 -10.34
CA VAL A 26 -7.09 -7.62 -9.55
C VAL A 26 -8.04 -7.79 -8.38
N ASP A 27 -8.51 -9.01 -8.15
CA ASP A 27 -9.15 -9.39 -6.91
C ASP A 27 -8.11 -9.45 -5.79
N LYS A 28 -8.05 -8.37 -5.01
CA LYS A 28 -7.12 -8.22 -3.87
C LYS A 28 -7.49 -9.11 -2.69
N PHE A 29 -8.70 -9.65 -2.64
CA PHE A 29 -9.19 -10.48 -1.56
C PHE A 29 -9.16 -11.97 -1.88
N LYS A 30 -8.76 -12.38 -3.09
CA LYS A 30 -8.74 -13.78 -3.54
C LYS A 30 -8.11 -14.78 -2.55
N ASP A 31 -7.07 -14.37 -1.82
CA ASP A 31 -6.30 -15.22 -0.90
C ASP A 31 -6.71 -15.02 0.59
N CYS A 32 -7.84 -14.37 0.84
CA CYS A 32 -8.37 -14.18 2.19
C CYS A 32 -9.91 -14.13 2.22
N SER A 33 -10.50 -14.57 3.33
CA SER A 33 -11.93 -14.34 3.57
C SER A 33 -12.10 -12.98 4.26
N PRO A 34 -12.61 -11.93 3.58
CA PRO A 34 -12.81 -10.64 4.19
C PRO A 34 -13.89 -10.66 5.28
N LEU A 35 -13.73 -9.81 6.27
CA LEU A 35 -14.78 -9.52 7.26
C LEU A 35 -15.55 -8.28 6.84
N HIS A 36 -16.76 -8.11 7.36
CA HIS A 36 -17.64 -7.01 6.99
C HIS A 36 -18.07 -6.22 8.21
N SER A 37 -18.02 -4.89 8.10
CA SER A 37 -18.61 -3.96 9.06
C SER A 37 -20.13 -3.93 8.95
N ASP A 38 -20.81 -3.23 9.86
CA ASP A 38 -22.27 -3.19 9.92
C ASP A 38 -22.91 -2.58 8.66
N ASN A 39 -22.18 -1.71 7.96
CA ASN A 39 -22.59 -1.16 6.65
C ASN A 39 -22.28 -2.08 5.45
N GLY A 40 -21.84 -3.31 5.70
CA GLY A 40 -21.53 -4.30 4.65
C GLY A 40 -20.23 -4.04 3.89
N LEU A 41 -19.38 -3.10 4.33
CA LEU A 41 -18.07 -2.87 3.71
C LEU A 41 -16.99 -3.78 4.30
N VAL A 42 -16.04 -4.14 3.46
CA VAL A 42 -14.94 -5.03 3.84
C VAL A 42 -13.95 -4.35 4.80
N PHE A 43 -13.47 -5.11 5.77
CA PHE A 43 -12.24 -4.82 6.51
C PHE A 43 -11.33 -6.07 6.56
N LEU A 44 -10.05 -5.87 6.81
CA LEU A 44 -9.05 -6.94 6.73
C LEU A 44 -9.18 -7.91 7.91
N PRO A 45 -9.13 -9.24 7.69
CA PRO A 45 -9.24 -10.22 8.76
C PRO A 45 -7.95 -10.37 9.58
N ARG A 46 -6.82 -9.84 9.10
CA ARG A 46 -5.48 -10.05 9.65
C ARG A 46 -4.63 -8.78 9.52
N TYR A 47 -3.59 -8.69 10.33
CA TYR A 47 -2.59 -7.62 10.31
C TYR A 47 -3.14 -6.22 10.62
N ILE A 48 -4.29 -6.15 11.29
CA ILE A 48 -4.88 -4.91 11.79
C ILE A 48 -5.04 -4.99 13.31
N ASN A 49 -4.95 -3.85 13.97
CA ASN A 49 -5.29 -3.73 15.39
C ASN A 49 -6.63 -3.01 15.62
N ALA A 50 -7.13 -2.30 14.63
CA ALA A 50 -8.45 -1.67 14.64
C ALA A 50 -8.99 -1.47 13.22
N PHE A 51 -10.30 -1.26 13.11
CA PHE A 51 -10.90 -0.65 11.92
C PHE A 51 -11.92 0.40 12.32
N ILE A 52 -12.15 1.32 11.40
CA ILE A 52 -13.11 2.41 11.53
C ILE A 52 -14.00 2.40 10.28
N SER A 53 -15.32 2.32 10.48
CA SER A 53 -16.30 2.46 9.42
C SER A 53 -16.84 3.88 9.37
N LEU A 54 -16.93 4.39 8.15
CA LEU A 54 -17.13 5.81 7.85
C LEU A 54 -18.28 6.01 6.87
N LYS A 55 -19.14 6.98 7.17
CA LYS A 55 -20.09 7.56 6.22
C LYS A 55 -19.52 8.86 5.67
N VAL A 56 -19.46 8.98 4.35
CA VAL A 56 -18.98 10.20 3.67
C VAL A 56 -20.04 11.28 3.85
N GLU A 57 -19.64 12.42 4.40
CA GLU A 57 -20.50 13.60 4.55
C GLU A 57 -20.17 14.68 3.52
N ASP A 58 -18.88 14.83 3.18
CA ASP A 58 -18.42 15.82 2.21
C ASP A 58 -17.17 15.35 1.44
N TYR A 59 -16.90 16.01 0.32
CA TYR A 59 -15.75 15.78 -0.54
C TYR A 59 -15.13 17.10 -0.98
N VAL A 60 -13.84 17.27 -0.72
CA VAL A 60 -13.05 18.43 -1.13
C VAL A 60 -12.04 18.00 -2.19
N ASP A 61 -12.12 18.60 -3.37
CA ASP A 61 -11.14 18.43 -4.44
C ASP A 61 -9.85 19.22 -4.11
N VAL A 62 -8.72 18.51 -4.11
CA VAL A 62 -7.38 19.09 -3.93
C VAL A 62 -6.47 18.71 -5.11
N ASN A 63 -7.03 18.76 -6.32
CA ASN A 63 -6.42 18.50 -7.63
C ASN A 63 -6.08 17.03 -7.85
N THR A 64 -4.87 16.60 -7.48
CA THR A 64 -4.42 15.22 -7.72
C THR A 64 -5.01 14.23 -6.71
N HIS A 65 -5.57 14.74 -5.61
CA HIS A 65 -6.19 13.97 -4.55
C HIS A 65 -7.58 14.54 -4.23
N GLY A 66 -8.41 13.73 -3.58
CA GLY A 66 -9.67 14.17 -3.00
C GLY A 66 -9.69 13.87 -1.51
N MET A 67 -10.08 14.86 -0.71
CA MET A 67 -10.23 14.71 0.74
C MET A 67 -11.69 14.41 1.06
N PHE A 68 -11.95 13.25 1.64
CA PHE A 68 -13.28 12.85 2.10
C PHE A 68 -13.44 13.20 3.58
N ILE A 69 -14.46 14.01 3.90
CA ILE A 69 -14.84 14.32 5.28
C ILE A 69 -15.95 13.35 5.68
N CYS A 70 -15.74 12.61 6.75
CA CYS A 70 -16.60 11.48 7.12
C CYS A 70 -17.00 11.51 8.59
N SER A 71 -18.22 11.05 8.87
CA SER A 71 -18.65 10.69 10.23
C SER A 71 -18.32 9.23 10.52
N VAL A 72 -17.94 8.93 11.76
CA VAL A 72 -17.70 7.56 12.21
C VAL A 72 -19.03 6.90 12.54
N THR A 73 -19.33 5.79 11.86
CA THR A 73 -20.55 4.99 12.12
C THR A 73 -20.26 3.79 13.00
N GLU A 74 -19.03 3.29 13.00
CA GLU A 74 -18.60 2.13 13.74
C GLU A 74 -17.09 2.15 13.95
N SER A 75 -16.61 1.61 15.06
CA SER A 75 -15.18 1.34 15.26
C SER A 75 -15.00 0.11 16.12
N ARG A 76 -14.03 -0.75 15.80
CA ARG A 76 -13.67 -1.89 16.65
C ARG A 76 -12.16 -1.94 16.89
N VAL A 77 -11.79 -2.24 18.14
CA VAL A 77 -10.44 -2.68 18.50
C VAL A 77 -10.38 -4.19 18.32
N ILE A 78 -9.42 -4.65 17.52
CA ILE A 78 -9.24 -6.06 17.14
C ILE A 78 -8.10 -6.70 17.94
N SER A 79 -7.05 -5.93 18.26
CA SER A 79 -5.96 -6.37 19.13
C SER A 79 -5.25 -5.18 19.78
N ASP A 80 -4.42 -5.46 20.78
CA ASP A 80 -3.54 -4.53 21.48
C ASP A 80 -2.16 -4.35 20.81
N LYS A 81 -1.96 -4.95 19.62
CA LYS A 81 -0.70 -4.88 18.90
C LYS A 81 -0.41 -3.47 18.41
N GLU A 82 0.86 -3.08 18.46
CA GLU A 82 1.34 -1.75 18.08
C GLU A 82 0.91 -1.39 16.64
N THR A 83 0.43 -0.15 16.45
CA THR A 83 0.08 0.39 15.12
C THR A 83 1.33 0.64 14.32
N MET A 84 1.34 0.22 13.05
CA MET A 84 2.42 0.55 12.14
C MET A 84 2.40 2.04 11.79
N THR A 85 3.43 2.76 12.20
CA THR A 85 3.67 4.12 11.72
C THR A 85 4.32 4.11 10.33
N TYR A 86 4.18 5.20 9.59
CA TYR A 86 4.83 5.33 8.28
C TYR A 86 6.36 5.24 8.39
N ASN A 87 6.94 5.79 9.46
CA ASN A 87 8.37 5.71 9.72
C ASN A 87 8.82 4.26 9.98
N TYR A 88 8.01 3.48 10.71
CA TYR A 88 8.27 2.06 10.93
C TYR A 88 8.21 1.28 9.63
N TYR A 89 7.20 1.53 8.78
CA TYR A 89 7.09 0.93 7.46
C TYR A 89 8.35 1.16 6.62
N GLN A 90 8.80 2.41 6.49
CA GLN A 90 9.98 2.75 5.69
C GLN A 90 11.26 2.12 6.24
N SER A 91 11.39 2.02 7.56
CA SER A 91 12.62 1.52 8.19
C SER A 91 12.70 0.00 8.23
N ASN A 92 11.58 -0.69 8.43
CA ASN A 92 11.54 -2.11 8.82
C ASN A 92 10.75 -3.02 7.87
N VAL A 93 9.81 -2.49 7.09
CA VAL A 93 8.86 -3.32 6.32
C VAL A 93 9.09 -3.20 4.82
N LYS A 94 9.34 -1.99 4.32
CA LYS A 94 9.71 -1.76 2.93
C LYS A 94 11.08 -2.40 2.67
N PRO A 95 11.20 -3.37 1.75
CA PRO A 95 12.49 -3.95 1.41
C PRO A 95 13.44 -2.87 0.94
N LYS A 96 14.62 -2.84 1.55
CA LYS A 96 15.71 -1.99 1.07
C LYS A 96 16.26 -2.61 -0.21
N PRO A 97 16.36 -1.85 -1.31
CA PRO A 97 16.89 -2.39 -2.54
C PRO A 97 18.32 -2.89 -2.32
N GLN A 98 18.60 -4.14 -2.71
CA GLN A 98 19.95 -4.71 -2.65
C GLN A 98 20.71 -4.33 -3.92
N THR A 99 21.28 -3.13 -3.93
CA THR A 99 22.00 -2.57 -5.08
C THR A 99 23.45 -3.02 -5.17
N GLN A 100 24.00 -3.60 -4.09
CA GLN A 100 25.41 -3.94 -4.02
C GLN A 100 25.79 -5.01 -5.07
N GLY A 101 26.73 -4.66 -5.95
CA GLY A 101 27.20 -5.55 -7.02
C GLY A 101 26.28 -5.65 -8.23
N LYS A 102 25.21 -4.83 -8.31
CA LYS A 102 24.30 -4.79 -9.45
C LYS A 102 24.54 -3.54 -10.29
N THR A 103 24.45 -3.69 -11.61
CA THR A 103 24.49 -2.57 -12.55
C THR A 103 23.11 -2.40 -13.18
N GLY A 104 22.61 -1.17 -13.22
CA GLY A 104 21.28 -0.88 -13.78
C GLY A 104 20.54 0.22 -13.04
N TYR A 105 19.24 0.04 -12.82
CA TYR A 105 18.34 1.07 -12.29
C TYR A 105 17.45 0.50 -11.20
N VAL A 106 17.25 1.26 -10.13
CA VAL A 106 16.35 0.90 -9.02
C VAL A 106 15.13 1.82 -8.98
N CYS A 107 13.95 1.25 -8.83
CA CYS A 107 12.71 2.00 -8.62
C CYS A 107 12.68 2.59 -7.20
N LYS A 108 12.60 3.92 -7.07
CA LYS A 108 12.55 4.62 -5.77
C LYS A 108 11.27 4.31 -4.97
N ILE A 109 10.20 3.91 -5.66
CA ILE A 109 8.90 3.65 -5.06
C ILE A 109 8.87 2.29 -4.36
N CYS A 110 9.23 1.22 -5.06
CA CYS A 110 9.09 -0.15 -4.54
C CYS A 110 10.40 -0.95 -4.44
N GLY A 111 11.52 -0.41 -4.92
CA GLY A 111 12.83 -1.06 -4.86
C GLY A 111 13.12 -2.12 -5.92
N TYR A 112 12.27 -2.25 -6.95
CA TYR A 112 12.54 -3.15 -8.08
C TYR A 112 13.85 -2.75 -8.79
N ILE A 113 14.69 -3.74 -9.12
CA ILE A 113 15.94 -3.52 -9.85
C ILE A 113 15.79 -4.02 -11.28
N TYR A 114 15.98 -3.10 -12.22
CA TYR A 114 16.16 -3.39 -13.64
C TYR A 114 17.66 -3.51 -13.91
N GLU A 115 18.11 -4.70 -14.31
CA GLU A 115 19.51 -4.95 -14.67
C GLU A 115 19.68 -4.73 -16.19
N GLY A 116 20.35 -3.65 -16.56
CA GLY A 116 20.54 -3.25 -17.95
C GLY A 116 21.24 -1.89 -18.06
N GLU A 117 21.93 -1.65 -19.18
CA GLU A 117 22.74 -0.44 -19.36
C GLU A 117 21.88 0.82 -19.54
N THR A 118 20.79 0.70 -20.30
CA THR A 118 19.84 1.77 -20.62
C THR A 118 18.44 1.38 -20.19
N LEU A 119 17.80 2.22 -19.38
CA LEU A 119 16.40 2.07 -19.02
C LEU A 119 15.53 2.63 -20.17
N PRO A 120 14.60 1.85 -20.76
CA PRO A 120 13.68 2.37 -21.77
C PRO A 120 12.79 3.47 -21.20
N ASP A 121 12.51 4.53 -21.98
CA ASP A 121 11.67 5.66 -21.56
C ASP A 121 10.22 5.24 -21.26
N ASP A 122 9.74 4.19 -21.93
CA ASP A 122 8.42 3.60 -21.76
C ASP A 122 8.38 2.46 -20.72
N PHE A 123 9.49 2.22 -20.02
CA PHE A 123 9.55 1.15 -19.03
C PHE A 123 8.57 1.40 -17.88
N VAL A 124 7.74 0.39 -17.61
CA VAL A 124 6.79 0.39 -16.49
C VAL A 124 7.26 -0.61 -15.46
N CYS A 125 7.49 -0.16 -14.23
CA CYS A 125 7.90 -1.01 -13.13
C CYS A 125 6.95 -2.22 -13.00
N PRO A 126 7.44 -3.47 -13.06
CA PRO A 126 6.57 -4.64 -13.02
C PRO A 126 5.86 -4.80 -11.67
N LEU A 127 6.45 -4.27 -10.59
CA LEU A 127 5.91 -4.34 -9.23
C LEU A 127 4.88 -3.25 -8.93
N CYS A 128 5.25 -1.97 -9.05
CA CYS A 128 4.38 -0.85 -8.65
C CYS A 128 3.69 -0.10 -9.79
N LYS A 129 3.98 -0.44 -11.05
CA LYS A 129 3.41 0.19 -12.26
C LYS A 129 3.74 1.67 -12.45
N HIS A 130 4.68 2.22 -11.69
CA HIS A 130 5.26 3.54 -11.97
C HIS A 130 6.18 3.51 -13.19
N GLY A 131 6.27 4.64 -13.91
CA GLY A 131 7.08 4.77 -15.12
C GLY A 131 8.58 4.93 -14.86
N ALA A 132 9.35 5.02 -15.94
CA ALA A 132 10.81 5.15 -15.92
C ALA A 132 11.33 6.36 -15.11
N SER A 133 10.53 7.43 -14.98
CA SER A 133 10.85 8.63 -14.20
C SER A 133 11.11 8.37 -12.71
N ASP A 134 10.56 7.27 -12.17
CA ASP A 134 10.71 6.89 -10.77
C ASP A 134 11.91 5.97 -10.51
N PHE A 135 12.74 5.73 -11.53
CA PHE A 135 13.97 4.97 -11.41
C PHE A 135 15.19 5.88 -11.22
N GLU A 136 16.20 5.36 -10.52
CA GLU A 136 17.51 5.97 -10.37
C GLU A 136 18.61 4.98 -10.75
N LYS A 137 19.69 5.47 -11.36
CA LYS A 137 20.81 4.63 -11.78
C LYS A 137 21.59 4.15 -10.56
N ILE A 138 21.84 2.84 -10.52
CA ILE A 138 22.70 2.18 -9.54
C ILE A 138 24.16 2.34 -10.00
N GLN A 139 25.02 2.76 -9.08
CA GLN A 139 26.48 2.81 -9.29
C GLN A 139 27.14 1.53 -8.81
#